data_AF-A0AA97C8S6-F1
#
_entry.id   AF-A0AA97C8S6-F1
#
_cell.length_a   1.000
_cell.length_b   1.000
_cell.length_c   1.000
_cell.angle_alpha   90.00
_cell.angle_beta   90.00
_cell.angle_gamma   90.00
#
_symmetry.space_group_name_H-M   'P 1'
#
loop_
_entity.id
_entity.type
_entity.pdbx_description
1 polymer ?
#
loop_
_entity_poly.entity_id
_entity_poly.type
_entity_poly.pdbx_seq_one_letter_code
_entity_poly.pdbx_strand_id
1 'polypeptide(L)'
;MAFYTMTNFADRISFMKDGQYVGSAMPNVFGGYNLSGATGESLGHTSTLGDTEIFHGDMGQLEGFARPNIFGGVDYLSSTGSFQAMSIPDFQGVTLHDIADGSSEHISMIGDNLTDEHVDGLSSFFHKFLG
;
A
#
# COMPACT_ATOMS: atom_id res chain seq x y z
N MET A 1 5.65 -9.27 -14.69
CA MET A 1 4.81 -8.07 -14.69
C MET A 1 3.49 -8.47 -14.09
N ALA A 2 3.32 -8.21 -12.79
CA ALA A 2 2.07 -8.47 -12.10
C ALA A 2 1.16 -7.25 -12.26
N PHE A 3 -0.12 -7.47 -12.55
CA PHE A 3 -1.11 -6.40 -12.62
C PHE A 3 -1.86 -6.32 -11.31
N TYR A 4 -1.72 -5.20 -10.61
CA TYR A 4 -2.53 -4.91 -9.45
C TYR A 4 -3.70 -4.02 -9.79
N THR A 5 -4.83 -4.26 -9.13
CA THR A 5 -6.01 -3.41 -9.23
C THR A 5 -6.54 -3.14 -7.84
N MET A 6 -6.80 -1.86 -7.56
CA MET A 6 -7.56 -1.40 -6.40
C MET A 6 -8.98 -1.06 -6.85
N THR A 7 -10.00 -1.65 -6.23
CA THR A 7 -11.41 -1.25 -6.44
C THR A 7 -12.03 -0.82 -5.11
N ASN A 8 -12.72 0.33 -5.10
CA ASN A 8 -13.49 0.80 -3.95
C ASN A 8 -14.94 0.32 -4.07
N PHE A 9 -15.39 -0.53 -3.15
CA PHE A 9 -16.79 -0.94 -3.05
C PHE A 9 -17.20 -0.97 -1.57
N ALA A 10 -18.16 -0.13 -1.19
CA ALA A 10 -18.68 -0.01 0.18
C ALA A 10 -17.57 0.22 1.24
N ASP A 11 -16.73 1.24 1.02
CA ASP A 11 -15.61 1.64 1.91
C ASP A 11 -14.55 0.55 2.12
N ARG A 12 -14.46 -0.40 1.18
CA ARG A 12 -13.42 -1.43 1.15
C ARG A 12 -12.64 -1.35 -0.14
N ILE A 13 -11.33 -1.37 -0.01
CA ILE A 13 -10.41 -1.45 -1.14
C ILE A 13 -10.02 -2.91 -1.33
N SER A 14 -10.32 -3.47 -2.50
CA SER A 14 -9.97 -4.85 -2.84
C SER A 14 -8.70 -4.87 -3.68
N PHE A 15 -7.78 -5.75 -3.33
CA PHE A 15 -6.51 -5.93 -4.02
C PHE A 15 -6.58 -7.17 -4.90
N MET A 16 -6.29 -6.97 -6.18
CA MET A 16 -6.18 -8.05 -7.16
C MET A 16 -4.73 -8.17 -7.62
N LYS A 17 -4.22 -9.39 -7.83
CA LYS A 17 -2.94 -9.68 -8.51
C LYS A 17 -3.23 -10.59 -9.69
N ASP A 18 -2.93 -10.14 -10.91
CA ASP A 18 -3.16 -10.91 -12.14
C ASP A 18 -4.61 -11.43 -12.27
N GLY A 19 -5.56 -10.60 -11.84
CA GLY A 19 -6.99 -10.92 -11.84
C GLY A 19 -7.49 -11.78 -10.67
N GLN A 20 -6.60 -12.20 -9.76
CA GLN A 20 -6.97 -12.95 -8.55
C GLN A 20 -7.07 -12.04 -7.33
N TYR A 21 -8.09 -12.21 -6.50
CA TYR A 21 -8.22 -11.51 -5.23
C TYR A 21 -7.14 -11.96 -4.24
N VAL A 22 -6.34 -11.01 -3.74
CA VAL A 22 -5.25 -11.27 -2.79
C VAL A 22 -5.50 -10.69 -1.40
N GLY A 23 -6.48 -9.79 -1.25
CA GLY A 23 -6.87 -9.26 0.04
C GLY A 23 -7.63 -7.94 -0.04
N SER A 24 -7.82 -7.31 1.11
CA SER A 24 -8.52 -6.03 1.18
C SER A 24 -8.05 -5.12 2.31
N ALA A 25 -8.32 -3.84 2.15
CA ALA A 25 -8.13 -2.79 3.13
C ALA A 25 -9.48 -2.15 3.51
N MET A 26 -9.70 -1.91 4.79
CA MET A 26 -10.89 -1.24 5.32
C MET A 26 -10.47 -0.12 6.28
N PRO A 27 -11.03 1.10 6.20
CA PRO A 27 -10.68 2.20 7.11
C PRO A 27 -10.80 1.80 8.58
N ASN A 28 -9.91 2.34 9.42
CA ASN A 28 -9.89 2.08 10.85
C ASN A 28 -9.93 3.39 11.67
N VAL A 29 -10.06 3.26 12.99
CA VAL A 29 -10.16 4.39 13.92
C VAL A 29 -8.85 5.17 14.10
N PHE A 30 -7.75 4.69 13.55
CA PHE A 30 -6.42 5.32 13.62
C PHE A 30 -6.12 6.19 12.39
N GLY A 31 -7.12 6.43 11.53
CA GLY A 31 -6.98 7.23 10.32
C GLY A 31 -6.24 6.52 9.17
N GLY A 32 -6.02 5.21 9.30
CA GLY A 32 -5.46 4.35 8.25
C GLY A 32 -6.39 3.18 7.94
N TYR A 33 -5.82 2.03 7.60
CA TYR A 33 -6.57 0.85 7.14
C TYR A 33 -6.23 -0.41 7.93
N ASN A 34 -7.25 -1.24 8.22
CA ASN A 34 -7.05 -2.64 8.58
C ASN A 34 -6.81 -3.45 7.31
N LEU A 35 -5.76 -4.27 7.32
CA LEU A 35 -5.35 -5.07 6.17
C LEU A 35 -5.70 -6.53 6.40
N SER A 36 -6.28 -7.16 5.38
CA SER A 36 -6.69 -8.56 5.40
C SER A 36 -6.25 -9.28 4.14
N GLY A 37 -5.83 -10.53 4.27
CA GLY A 37 -5.47 -11.37 3.13
C GLY A 37 -6.70 -11.98 2.45
N ALA A 38 -6.45 -12.76 1.40
CA ALA A 38 -7.50 -13.37 0.60
C ALA A 38 -8.41 -14.31 1.42
N THR A 39 -7.87 -14.90 2.49
CA THR A 39 -8.62 -15.83 3.37
C THR A 39 -9.24 -15.13 4.59
N GLY A 40 -9.08 -13.81 4.71
CA GLY A 40 -9.62 -12.98 5.79
C GLY A 40 -8.74 -12.93 7.04
N GLU A 41 -7.56 -13.53 7.00
CA GLU A 41 -6.54 -13.37 8.03
C GLU A 41 -6.10 -11.91 8.15
N SER A 42 -5.84 -11.45 9.37
CA SER A 42 -5.29 -10.10 9.58
C SER A 42 -3.83 -10.08 9.16
N LEU A 43 -3.46 -9.05 8.41
CA LEU A 43 -2.07 -8.81 8.00
C LEU A 43 -1.48 -7.61 8.73
N GLY A 44 -2.24 -7.02 9.65
CA GLY A 44 -1.89 -5.79 10.33
C GLY A 44 -2.77 -4.62 9.95
N HIS A 45 -2.25 -3.43 10.19
CA HIS A 45 -2.98 -2.18 9.94
C HIS A 45 -2.02 -1.02 9.69
N THR A 46 -2.58 0.06 9.16
CA THR A 46 -1.89 1.34 9.03
C THR A 46 -2.51 2.39 9.94
N SER A 47 -1.74 3.41 10.26
CA SER A 47 -2.17 4.62 10.95
C SER A 47 -1.48 5.83 10.33
N THR A 48 -2.02 7.03 10.57
CA THR A 48 -1.48 8.27 10.00
C THR A 48 -0.99 9.23 11.08
N LEU A 49 0.16 9.85 10.82
CA LEU A 49 0.73 10.93 11.63
C LEU A 49 1.25 12.04 10.70
N GLY A 50 0.47 13.10 10.55
CA GLY A 50 0.72 14.10 9.50
C GLY A 50 0.64 13.42 8.13
N ASP A 51 1.61 13.72 7.26
CA ASP A 51 1.71 13.10 5.93
C ASP A 51 2.45 11.74 5.96
N THR A 52 2.72 11.20 7.15
CA THR A 52 3.40 9.90 7.30
C THR A 52 2.40 8.82 7.61
N GLU A 53 2.42 7.74 6.82
CA GLU A 53 1.72 6.51 7.15
C GLU A 53 2.65 5.56 7.91
N ILE A 54 2.13 4.89 8.93
CA ILE A 54 2.87 3.97 9.80
C ILE A 54 2.29 2.57 9.64
N PHE A 55 3.17 1.60 9.39
CA PHE A 55 2.82 0.19 9.18
C PHE A 55 2.96 -0.61 10.46
N HIS A 56 1.89 -1.31 10.83
CA HIS A 56 1.87 -2.23 11.94
C HIS A 56 1.55 -3.64 11.45
N GLY A 57 2.28 -4.63 11.95
CA GLY A 57 1.95 -6.03 11.71
C GLY A 57 0.65 -6.46 12.41
N ASP A 58 0.25 -7.71 12.18
CA ASP A 58 -0.93 -8.33 12.78
C ASP A 58 -0.91 -8.33 14.33
N MET A 59 0.29 -8.45 14.91
CA MET A 59 0.54 -8.37 16.35
C MET A 59 0.85 -6.93 16.84
N GLY A 60 0.74 -5.93 15.98
CA GLY A 60 0.86 -4.50 16.30
C GLY A 60 2.28 -3.94 16.31
N GLN A 61 3.31 -4.75 16.07
CA GLN A 61 4.70 -4.30 15.94
C GLN A 61 4.87 -3.32 14.77
N LEU A 62 5.73 -2.32 14.94
CA LEU A 62 6.11 -1.41 13.87
C LEU A 62 6.90 -2.17 12.80
N GLU A 63 6.43 -2.14 11.55
CA GLU A 63 7.10 -2.73 10.40
C GLU A 63 7.82 -1.68 9.55
N GLY A 64 7.30 -0.46 9.50
CA GLY A 64 7.88 0.63 8.73
C GLY A 64 7.00 1.86 8.66
N PHE A 65 7.33 2.77 7.75
CA PHE A 65 6.54 3.96 7.49
C PHE A 65 6.74 4.45 6.04
N ALA A 66 5.76 5.17 5.52
CA ALA A 66 5.78 5.81 4.21
C ALA A 66 5.63 7.32 4.35
N ARG A 67 6.33 8.08 3.52
CA ARG A 67 6.26 9.55 3.50
C ARG A 67 6.37 10.10 2.08
N PRO A 68 5.78 11.26 1.77
CA PRO A 68 5.87 11.88 0.45
C PRO A 68 7.31 12.04 -0.04
N ASN A 69 7.53 11.79 -1.33
CA ASN A 69 8.80 11.96 -2.01
C ASN A 69 8.74 13.08 -3.05
N ILE A 70 9.89 13.42 -3.66
CA ILE A 70 10.00 14.53 -4.61
C ILE A 70 9.30 14.29 -5.95
N PHE A 71 8.87 13.06 -6.22
CA PHE A 71 8.20 12.66 -7.46
C PHE A 71 6.67 12.69 -7.33
N GLY A 72 6.15 13.08 -6.15
CA GLY A 72 4.72 13.11 -5.86
C GLY A 72 4.14 11.76 -5.45
N GLY A 73 4.98 10.73 -5.26
CA GLY A 73 4.60 9.47 -4.60
C GLY A 73 5.16 9.42 -3.17
N VAL A 74 5.49 8.23 -2.69
CA VAL A 74 6.03 8.01 -1.34
C VAL A 74 7.33 7.22 -1.32
N ASP A 75 8.17 7.50 -0.32
CA ASP A 75 9.29 6.66 0.06
C ASP A 75 8.85 5.68 1.15
N TYR A 76 9.17 4.40 1.01
CA TYR A 76 8.97 3.38 2.04
C TYR A 76 10.26 3.17 2.83
N LEU A 77 10.13 3.20 4.16
CA LEU A 77 11.22 3.01 5.09
C LEU A 77 10.89 1.86 6.04
N SER A 78 11.91 1.07 6.39
CA SER A 78 11.79 0.03 7.40
C SER A 78 11.50 0.64 8.78
N SER A 79 11.14 -0.20 9.76
CA SER A 79 10.99 0.21 11.16
C SER A 79 12.24 0.88 11.77
N THR A 80 13.42 0.65 11.18
CA THR A 80 14.68 1.30 11.57
C THR A 80 15.01 2.54 10.74
N GLY A 81 14.15 2.93 9.79
CA GLY A 81 14.32 4.10 8.92
C GLY A 81 15.21 3.87 7.70
N SER A 82 15.48 2.62 7.32
CA SER A 82 16.23 2.31 6.10
C SER A 82 15.30 2.33 4.90
N PHE A 83 15.64 3.09 3.86
CA PHE A 83 14.89 3.17 2.61
C PHE A 83 14.80 1.80 1.93
N GLN A 84 13.57 1.35 1.62
CA GLN A 84 13.28 0.01 1.07
C GLN A 84 12.76 0.09 -0.37
N ALA A 85 11.89 1.05 -0.64
CA ALA A 85 11.24 1.19 -1.93
C ALA A 85 10.73 2.62 -2.10
N MET A 86 10.31 2.95 -3.31
CA MET A 86 9.59 4.20 -3.58
C MET A 86 8.47 3.99 -4.57
N SER A 87 7.47 4.86 -4.51
CA SER A 87 6.39 4.94 -5.47
C SER A 87 6.54 6.18 -6.35
N ILE A 88 6.20 6.03 -7.63
CA ILE A 88 6.17 7.12 -8.61
C ILE A 88 4.81 7.05 -9.32
N PRO A 89 3.93 8.03 -9.12
CA PRO A 89 2.64 8.07 -9.79
C PRO A 89 2.78 8.34 -11.28
N ASP A 90 1.86 7.79 -12.07
CA ASP A 90 1.67 8.08 -13.48
C ASP A 90 0.16 8.21 -13.81
N PHE A 91 -0.18 8.35 -15.10
CA PHE A 91 -1.56 8.59 -15.51
C PHE A 91 -2.48 7.36 -15.41
N GLN A 92 -1.96 6.17 -15.11
CA GLN A 92 -2.69 4.90 -15.02
C GLN A 92 -2.61 4.24 -13.62
N GLY A 93 -1.81 4.81 -12.73
CA GLY A 93 -1.66 4.37 -11.35
C GLY A 93 -0.31 4.79 -10.79
N VAL A 94 0.42 3.81 -10.23
CA VAL A 94 1.69 4.04 -9.54
C VAL A 94 2.67 2.93 -9.88
N THR A 95 3.90 3.31 -10.19
CA THR A 95 5.03 2.38 -10.28
C THR A 95 5.74 2.31 -8.93
N LEU A 96 5.86 1.10 -8.37
CA LEU A 96 6.72 0.80 -7.23
C LEU A 96 8.10 0.39 -7.73
N HIS A 97 9.15 0.90 -7.09
CA HIS A 97 10.53 0.53 -7.33
C HIS A 97 11.14 0.04 -6.01
N ASP A 98 11.46 -1.26 -5.94
CA ASP A 98 12.09 -1.89 -4.79
C ASP A 98 13.61 -1.77 -4.88
N ILE A 99 14.25 -1.46 -3.77
CA ILE A 99 15.70 -1.20 -3.71
C ILE A 99 16.46 -2.45 -3.30
N ALA A 100 15.82 -3.38 -2.58
CA ALA A 100 16.44 -4.60 -2.13
C ALA A 100 16.83 -5.49 -3.31
N ASP A 101 15.98 -5.56 -4.33
CA ASP A 101 16.20 -6.39 -5.53
C ASP A 101 16.27 -5.59 -6.85
N GLY A 102 15.95 -4.29 -6.84
CA GLY A 102 15.94 -3.44 -8.03
C GLY A 102 14.77 -3.70 -8.96
N SER A 103 13.73 -4.40 -8.49
CA SER A 103 12.53 -4.68 -9.27
C SER A 103 11.62 -3.44 -9.35
N SER A 104 10.81 -3.42 -10.40
CA SER A 104 9.74 -2.43 -10.55
C SER A 104 8.43 -3.10 -10.90
N GLU A 105 7.36 -2.70 -10.23
CA GLU A 105 6.01 -3.20 -10.46
C GLU A 105 5.02 -2.06 -10.65
N HIS A 106 4.10 -2.21 -11.61
CA HIS A 106 3.10 -1.19 -11.89
C HIS A 106 1.75 -1.60 -11.28
N ILE A 107 1.24 -0.78 -10.38
CA ILE A 107 -0.07 -0.92 -9.76
C ILE A 107 -1.05 -0.05 -10.54
N SER A 108 -1.98 -0.68 -11.25
CA SER A 108 -3.05 0.06 -11.92
C SER A 108 -4.17 0.36 -10.93
N MET A 109 -4.71 1.56 -11.01
CA MET A 109 -5.79 1.99 -10.13
C MET A 109 -7.07 2.09 -10.95
N ILE A 110 -8.07 1.29 -10.60
CA ILE A 110 -9.36 1.24 -11.31
C ILE A 110 -10.47 1.42 -10.28
N GLY A 111 -10.83 2.66 -9.99
CA GLY A 111 -11.94 2.96 -9.09
C GLY A 111 -12.45 4.39 -9.25
N ASP A 112 -13.77 4.54 -9.21
CA ASP A 112 -14.47 5.81 -9.47
C ASP A 112 -14.36 6.84 -8.32
N ASN A 113 -13.61 6.52 -7.25
CA ASN A 113 -13.52 7.36 -6.05
C ASN A 113 -12.31 7.03 -5.14
N LEU A 114 -11.15 6.74 -5.74
CA LEU A 114 -9.89 6.64 -5.01
C LEU A 114 -9.25 8.04 -5.01
N THR A 115 -9.27 8.71 -3.87
CA THR A 115 -8.51 9.95 -3.68
C THR A 115 -7.01 9.62 -3.52
N ASP A 116 -6.14 10.57 -3.88
CA ASP A 116 -4.67 10.45 -3.86
C ASP A 116 -4.14 9.96 -2.50
N GLU A 117 -4.75 10.46 -1.43
CA GLU A 117 -4.46 10.10 -0.02
C GLU A 117 -4.74 8.63 0.33
N HIS A 118 -5.64 7.95 -0.37
CA HIS A 118 -5.93 6.51 -0.15
C HIS A 118 -4.93 5.61 -0.87
N VAL A 119 -4.32 6.12 -1.95
CA VAL A 119 -3.46 5.40 -2.86
C VAL A 119 -2.05 5.25 -2.31
N ASP A 120 -1.50 6.32 -1.76
CA ASP A 120 -0.17 6.35 -1.17
C ASP A 120 -0.07 5.46 0.06
N GLY A 121 -1.16 5.35 0.82
CA GLY A 121 -1.17 4.50 2.00
C GLY A 121 -1.28 2.99 1.68
N LEU A 122 -1.94 2.65 0.57
CA LEU A 122 -2.26 1.25 0.25
C LEU A 122 -1.33 0.62 -0.78
N SER A 123 -0.46 1.40 -1.39
CA SER A 123 0.65 0.91 -2.20
C SER A 123 1.68 0.12 -1.36
N SER A 124 1.70 0.32 -0.04
CA SER A 124 2.45 -0.47 0.95
C SER A 124 1.95 -1.91 1.14
N PHE A 125 0.63 -2.13 1.03
CA PHE A 125 0.03 -3.46 1.07
C PHE A 125 0.62 -4.33 -0.04
N PHE A 126 0.86 -3.72 -1.21
CA PHE A 126 1.54 -4.39 -2.29
C PHE A 126 3.00 -4.67 -1.94
N HIS A 127 3.80 -3.72 -1.43
CA HIS A 127 5.16 -4.04 -0.98
C HIS A 127 5.22 -5.25 0.00
N LYS A 128 4.23 -5.40 0.91
CA LYS A 128 4.14 -6.57 1.81
C LYS A 128 3.78 -7.90 1.10
N PHE A 129 3.07 -7.87 -0.01
CA PHE A 129 2.70 -9.03 -0.84
C PHE A 129 3.63 -9.30 -2.02
N LEU A 130 4.57 -8.39 -2.27
CA LEU A 130 5.55 -8.42 -3.37
C LEU A 130 6.84 -9.14 -3.02
N GLY A 131 6.84 -9.96 -1.96
CA GLY A 131 7.98 -10.82 -1.63
C GLY A 131 8.58 -11.53 -2.85
#